data_AF-A0A9D4RDV6-F1
#
_entry.id   AF-A0A9D4RDV6-F1
#
_cell.length_a   1.000
_cell.length_b   1.000
_cell.length_c   1.000
_cell.angle_alpha   90.00
_cell.angle_beta   90.00
_cell.angle_gamma   90.00
#
_symmetry.space_group_name_H-M   'P 1'
#
loop_
_entity.id
_entity.type
_entity.pdbx_description
1 polymer ?
#
loop_
_entity_poly.entity_id
_entity_poly.type
_entity_poly.pdbx_seq_one_letter_code
_entity_poly.pdbx_strand_id
1 'polypeptide(L)'
;MSLSKWLKTGTVQTRSPTIAGLPDPAKALSRTEALLRQAAYDAVEDMVNGRNRKHGEYGSYCDETRAKIAHYAIDNGVAKASRHFTANMGKKVSKTTVRSMRDQYVKRKKRIWRGHEIAFQVPQRRPHHVRRM
;
A
#
# COMPACT_ATOMS: atom_id res chain seq x y z
N MET A 1 -49.69 15.62 -25.54
CA MET A 1 -48.53 16.23 -26.22
C MET A 1 -47.53 15.12 -26.56
N SER A 2 -47.08 15.01 -27.81
CA SER A 2 -46.26 13.88 -28.29
C SER A 2 -44.76 14.19 -28.21
N LEU A 3 -43.95 13.22 -27.75
CA LEU A 3 -42.47 13.23 -27.73
C LEU A 3 -41.87 13.61 -29.09
N SER A 4 -42.53 13.22 -30.18
CA SER A 4 -42.12 13.52 -31.56
C SER A 4 -42.14 15.01 -31.86
N LYS A 5 -43.02 15.78 -31.20
CA LYS A 5 -43.11 17.24 -31.34
C LYS A 5 -41.94 17.94 -30.63
N TRP A 6 -41.49 17.42 -29.49
CA TRP A 6 -40.38 17.97 -28.69
C TRP A 6 -39.03 17.84 -29.41
N LEU A 7 -38.74 16.68 -30.01
CA LEU A 7 -37.52 16.47 -30.78
C LEU A 7 -37.43 17.34 -32.04
N LYS A 8 -38.57 17.65 -32.68
CA LYS A 8 -38.63 18.52 -33.87
C LYS A 8 -38.52 20.01 -33.54
N THR A 9 -38.91 20.43 -32.33
CA THR A 9 -38.78 21.82 -31.85
C THR A 9 -37.55 22.02 -30.96
N GLY A 10 -36.62 21.05 -30.98
CA GLY A 10 -35.35 21.09 -30.25
C GLY A 10 -34.38 22.10 -30.82
N THR A 11 -34.72 23.38 -30.77
CA THR A 11 -33.70 24.42 -30.61
C THR A 11 -33.10 24.19 -29.23
N VAL A 12 -32.09 23.31 -29.17
CA VAL A 12 -31.18 23.23 -28.03
C VAL A 12 -30.72 24.66 -27.81
N GLN A 13 -31.04 25.25 -26.65
CA GLN A 13 -30.46 26.52 -26.30
C GLN A 13 -28.94 26.32 -26.23
N THR A 14 -28.23 26.67 -27.31
CA THR A 14 -26.77 26.74 -27.39
C THR A 14 -26.27 27.98 -26.66
N ARG A 15 -26.77 28.19 -25.44
CA ARG A 15 -26.19 29.09 -24.47
C ARG A 15 -26.17 28.31 -23.16
N SER A 16 -25.17 27.44 -23.05
CA SER A 16 -24.76 26.88 -21.77
C SER A 16 -24.70 28.05 -20.77
N PRO A 17 -25.42 28.00 -19.64
CA PRO A 17 -25.27 29.04 -18.63
C PRO A 17 -23.81 29.04 -18.22
N THR A 18 -23.11 30.14 -18.50
CA THR A 18 -21.74 30.36 -18.06
C THR A 18 -21.77 30.52 -16.54
N ILE A 19 -21.85 29.41 -15.83
CA ILE A 19 -21.64 29.35 -14.39
C ILE A 19 -20.14 29.58 -14.19
N ALA A 20 -19.80 30.71 -13.58
CA ALA A 20 -18.42 31.08 -13.30
C ALA A 20 -17.73 29.97 -12.48
N GLY A 21 -16.92 29.15 -13.16
CA GLY A 21 -16.13 28.07 -12.54
C GLY A 21 -16.23 26.69 -13.21
N LEU A 22 -17.16 26.46 -14.13
CA LEU A 22 -17.24 25.18 -14.86
C LEU A 22 -16.59 25.32 -16.25
N PRO A 23 -15.54 24.55 -16.58
CA PRO A 23 -14.91 24.62 -17.90
C PRO A 23 -15.93 24.18 -18.97
N ASP A 24 -16.07 25.01 -20.00
CA ASP A 24 -16.94 24.74 -21.15
C ASP A 24 -16.59 23.37 -21.78
N PRO A 25 -17.55 22.44 -21.97
CA PRO A 25 -17.27 21.16 -22.62
C PRO A 25 -16.75 21.31 -24.06
N ALA A 26 -16.98 22.45 -24.72
CA ALA A 26 -16.41 22.78 -26.03
C ALA A 26 -14.95 23.27 -25.95
N LYS A 27 -14.48 23.65 -24.75
CA LYS A 27 -13.06 23.89 -24.42
C LYS A 27 -12.45 22.69 -23.68
N ALA A 28 -12.87 21.47 -24.03
CA ALA A 28 -12.13 20.28 -23.65
C ALA A 28 -10.66 20.49 -24.05
N LEU A 29 -9.76 20.38 -23.06
CA LEU A 29 -8.31 20.57 -23.22
C LEU A 29 -7.89 19.89 -24.52
N SER A 30 -7.30 20.67 -25.43
CA SER A 30 -6.72 20.10 -26.64
C SER A 30 -5.78 18.97 -26.23
N ARG A 31 -5.60 17.96 -27.10
CA ARG A 31 -4.80 16.77 -26.79
C ARG A 31 -3.43 17.12 -26.19
N THR A 32 -2.83 18.22 -26.64
CA THR A 32 -1.57 18.76 -26.15
C THR A 32 -1.65 19.29 -24.73
N GLU A 33 -2.68 20.07 -24.39
CA GLU A 33 -2.88 20.60 -23.03
C GLU A 33 -3.20 19.48 -22.02
N ALA A 34 -3.93 18.44 -22.44
CA ALA A 34 -4.18 17.26 -21.61
C ALA A 34 -2.87 16.49 -21.31
N LEU A 35 -2.00 16.32 -22.31
CA LEU A 35 -0.69 15.69 -22.13
C LEU A 35 0.24 16.49 -21.21
N LEU A 36 0.27 17.82 -21.38
CA LEU A 36 1.06 18.70 -20.51
C LEU A 36 0.60 18.61 -19.05
N ARG A 37 -0.72 18.59 -18.84
CA ARG A 37 -1.30 18.47 -17.50
C ARG A 37 -1.03 17.10 -16.89
N GLN A 38 -1.12 16.02 -17.67
CA GLN A 38 -0.79 14.68 -17.21
C GLN A 38 0.69 14.58 -16.80
N ALA A 39 1.60 15.08 -17.62
CA ALA A 39 3.03 15.09 -17.31
C ALA A 39 3.35 15.88 -16.02
N ALA A 40 2.63 16.97 -15.77
CA ALA A 40 2.76 17.72 -14.53
C ALA A 40 2.29 16.92 -13.30
N TYR A 41 1.19 16.18 -13.40
CA TYR A 41 0.74 15.29 -12.33
C TYR A 41 1.72 14.14 -12.07
N ASP A 42 2.23 13.51 -13.14
CA ASP A 42 3.20 12.42 -13.03
C ASP A 42 4.49 12.88 -12.31
N ALA A 43 4.99 14.09 -12.61
CA ALA A 43 6.16 14.67 -11.94
C ALA A 43 5.95 14.92 -10.44
N VAL A 44 4.74 15.35 -10.04
CA VAL A 44 4.39 15.53 -8.62
C VAL A 44 4.31 14.19 -7.91
N GLU A 45 3.72 13.18 -8.55
CA GLU A 45 3.68 11.81 -8.03
C GLU A 45 5.09 11.23 -7.85
N ASP A 46 5.99 11.45 -8.81
CA ASP A 46 7.40 11.04 -8.68
C ASP A 46 8.13 11.78 -7.56
N MET A 47 7.83 13.05 -7.31
CA MET A 47 8.40 13.79 -6.17
C MET A 47 7.90 13.27 -4.82
N VAL A 48 6.63 12.87 -4.74
CA VAL A 48 6.01 12.31 -3.53
C VAL A 48 6.51 10.89 -3.28
N ASN A 49 6.56 10.08 -4.34
CA ASN A 49 6.90 8.65 -4.26
C ASN A 49 8.40 8.36 -4.40
N GLY A 50 9.19 9.25 -5.00
CA GLY A 50 10.63 9.11 -5.23
C GLY A 50 11.49 9.12 -3.96
N ARG A 51 10.90 9.45 -2.80
CA ARG A 51 11.52 9.22 -1.49
C ARG A 51 11.60 7.75 -1.12
N ASN A 52 10.77 6.90 -1.74
CA ASN A 52 10.94 5.44 -1.72
C ASN A 52 11.95 5.04 -2.80
N ARG A 53 13.22 5.47 -2.64
CA ARG A 53 14.32 4.86 -3.40
C ARG A 53 14.20 3.37 -3.21
N LYS A 54 14.00 2.63 -4.30
CA LYS A 54 13.99 1.16 -4.30
C LYS A 54 15.26 0.72 -3.59
N HIS A 55 15.11 0.28 -2.34
CA HIS A 55 16.22 -0.18 -1.55
C HIS A 55 16.86 -1.29 -2.38
N GLY A 56 18.14 -1.13 -2.72
CA GLY A 56 18.84 -2.10 -3.55
C GLY A 56 18.60 -3.52 -3.03
N GLU A 57 18.52 -4.47 -3.96
CA GLU A 57 18.25 -5.87 -3.65
C GLU A 57 19.23 -6.32 -2.55
N TYR A 58 18.71 -6.56 -1.34
CA TYR A 58 19.50 -6.99 -0.19
C TYR A 58 19.88 -8.47 -0.36
N GLY A 59 20.64 -8.77 -1.41
CA GLY A 59 21.09 -10.11 -1.78
C GLY A 59 22.21 -10.67 -0.92
N SER A 60 22.55 -10.07 0.23
CA SER A 60 23.72 -10.51 1.00
C SER A 60 23.43 -11.64 2.00
N TYR A 61 22.16 -11.90 2.35
CA TYR A 61 21.81 -12.92 3.35
C TYR A 61 20.61 -13.76 2.91
N CYS A 62 20.80 -15.09 2.90
CA CYS A 62 19.70 -16.05 2.73
C CYS A 62 18.64 -15.87 3.84
N ASP A 63 17.37 -16.14 3.53
CA ASP A 63 16.26 -16.01 4.47
C ASP A 63 16.44 -16.85 5.74
N GLU A 64 17.00 -18.04 5.63
CA GLU A 64 17.35 -18.88 6.79
C GLU A 64 18.35 -18.19 7.71
N THR A 65 19.38 -17.58 7.12
CA THR A 65 20.41 -16.86 7.85
C THR A 65 19.82 -15.65 8.57
N ARG A 66 18.91 -14.92 7.91
CA ARG A 66 18.19 -13.80 8.51
C ARG A 66 17.34 -14.25 9.69
N ALA A 67 16.67 -15.39 9.57
CA ALA A 67 15.88 -15.97 10.65
C ALA A 67 16.76 -16.39 11.85
N LYS A 68 17.90 -17.04 11.60
CA LYS A 68 18.88 -17.40 12.64
C LYS A 68 19.43 -16.18 13.38
N ILE A 69 19.81 -15.13 12.64
CA ILE A 69 20.27 -13.86 13.22
C ILE A 69 19.18 -13.21 14.07
N ALA A 70 17.95 -13.16 13.55
CA ALA A 70 16.81 -12.57 14.24
C ALA A 70 16.47 -13.31 15.53
N HIS A 71 16.42 -14.64 15.51
CA HIS A 71 16.15 -15.46 16.69
C HIS A 71 17.18 -15.23 17.77
N TYR A 72 18.47 -15.36 17.43
CA TYR A 72 19.56 -15.14 18.38
C TYR A 72 19.55 -13.72 18.96
N ALA A 73 19.18 -12.71 18.16
CA ALA A 73 19.07 -11.33 18.61
C ALA A 73 17.89 -11.08 19.57
N ILE A 74 16.83 -11.89 19.51
CA ILE A 74 15.72 -11.85 20.47
C ILE A 74 16.21 -12.40 21.82
N ASP A 75 16.94 -13.50 21.80
CA ASP A 75 17.35 -14.19 23.03
C ASP A 75 18.54 -13.50 23.72
N ASN A 76 19.54 -13.05 22.94
CA ASN A 76 20.83 -12.56 23.45
C ASN A 76 21.05 -11.06 23.26
N GLY A 77 20.17 -10.39 22.51
CA GLY A 77 20.29 -8.98 22.16
C GLY A 77 21.15 -8.68 20.92
N VAL A 78 20.92 -7.50 20.35
CA VAL A 78 21.47 -7.06 19.06
C VAL A 78 23.01 -6.98 19.04
N ALA A 79 23.62 -6.52 20.14
CA ALA A 79 25.07 -6.34 20.21
C ALA A 79 25.82 -7.68 20.22
N LYS A 80 25.34 -8.67 20.99
CA LYS A 80 25.91 -10.02 21.02
C LYS A 80 25.71 -10.73 19.68
N ALA A 81 24.52 -10.63 19.09
CA ALA A 81 24.23 -11.18 17.77
C ALA A 81 25.18 -10.64 16.69
N SER A 82 25.37 -9.32 16.63
CA SER A 82 26.27 -8.69 15.65
C SER A 82 27.70 -9.23 15.77
N ARG A 83 28.24 -9.38 17.00
CA ARG A 83 29.59 -9.92 17.23
C ARG A 83 29.69 -11.39 16.83
N HIS A 84 28.74 -12.22 17.29
CA HIS A 84 28.70 -13.65 17.03
C HIS A 84 28.66 -13.95 15.52
N PHE A 85 27.73 -13.33 14.79
CA PHE A 85 27.60 -13.59 13.36
C PHE A 85 28.68 -12.94 12.50
N THR A 86 29.28 -11.82 12.96
CA THR A 86 30.46 -11.27 12.30
C THR A 86 31.64 -12.24 12.37
N ALA A 87 31.85 -12.89 13.52
CA ALA A 87 32.89 -13.90 13.66
C ALA A 87 32.59 -15.15 12.81
N ASN A 88 31.35 -15.66 12.85
CA ASN A 88 31.01 -16.92 12.19
C ASN A 88 30.92 -16.81 10.65
N MET A 89 30.57 -15.66 10.10
CA MET A 89 30.35 -15.48 8.64
C MET A 89 31.55 -14.88 7.92
N GLY A 90 32.58 -14.45 8.64
CA GLY A 90 33.72 -13.72 8.06
C GLY A 90 33.34 -12.38 7.41
N LYS A 91 32.11 -11.91 7.61
CA LYS A 91 31.58 -10.65 7.05
C LYS A 91 30.98 -9.82 8.17
N LYS A 92 31.29 -8.52 8.21
CA LYS A 92 30.77 -7.61 9.22
C LYS A 92 29.25 -7.49 9.13
N VAL A 93 28.55 -7.96 10.16
CA VAL A 93 27.11 -7.77 10.30
C VAL A 93 26.87 -6.55 11.17
N SER A 94 26.38 -5.45 10.57
CA SER A 94 26.15 -4.21 11.29
C SER A 94 25.01 -4.36 12.32
N LYS A 95 25.10 -3.63 13.45
CA LYS A 95 24.03 -3.60 14.47
C LYS A 95 22.68 -3.16 13.87
N THR A 96 22.70 -2.23 12.91
CA THR A 96 21.51 -1.74 12.21
C THR A 96 20.86 -2.85 11.38
N THR A 97 21.66 -3.66 10.69
CA THR A 97 21.21 -4.84 9.95
C THR A 97 20.55 -5.86 10.85
N VAL A 98 21.19 -6.20 11.98
CA VAL A 98 20.63 -7.15 12.97
C VAL A 98 19.29 -6.63 13.51
N ARG A 99 19.20 -5.34 13.85
CA ARG A 99 17.96 -4.72 14.31
C ARG A 99 16.85 -4.85 13.27
N SER A 100 17.15 -4.53 12.01
CA SER A 100 16.18 -4.65 10.90
C SER A 100 15.70 -6.09 10.72
N MET A 101 16.61 -7.08 10.72
CA MET A 101 16.26 -8.50 10.60
C MET A 101 15.35 -8.96 11.75
N ARG A 102 15.67 -8.58 12.99
CA ARG A 102 14.86 -8.86 14.18
C ARG A 102 13.47 -8.26 14.05
N ASP A 103 13.38 -6.98 13.69
CA ASP A 103 12.10 -6.26 13.63
C ASP A 103 11.20 -6.82 12.52
N GLN A 104 11.79 -7.17 11.37
CA GLN A 104 11.07 -7.87 10.29
C GLN A 104 10.57 -9.25 10.71
N TYR A 105 11.40 -10.01 11.45
CA TYR A 105 11.02 -11.32 11.98
C TYR A 105 9.86 -11.21 12.97
N VAL A 106 9.92 -10.27 13.92
CA VAL A 106 8.84 -10.01 14.89
C VAL A 106 7.56 -9.55 14.17
N LYS A 107 7.66 -8.65 13.18
CA LYS A 107 6.52 -8.20 12.38
C LYS A 107 5.87 -9.36 11.63
N ARG A 108 6.67 -10.24 11.02
CA ARG A 108 6.18 -11.42 10.31
C ARG A 108 5.55 -12.43 11.27
N LYS A 109 6.16 -12.69 12.43
CA LYS A 109 5.59 -13.53 13.50
C LYS A 109 4.22 -12.98 13.93
N LYS A 110 4.11 -11.69 14.26
CA LYS A 110 2.83 -11.04 14.61
C LYS A 110 1.77 -11.18 13.51
N ARG A 111 2.15 -11.04 12.24
CA ARG A 111 1.22 -11.21 11.11
C ARG A 111 0.69 -12.64 11.00
N ILE A 112 1.57 -13.62 11.16
CA ILE A 112 1.17 -15.03 11.15
C ILE A 112 0.23 -15.32 12.32
N TRP A 113 0.55 -14.84 13.52
CA TRP A 113 -0.32 -14.98 14.70
C TRP A 113 -1.70 -14.35 14.49
N ARG A 114 -1.78 -13.11 13.97
CA ARG A 114 -3.07 -12.48 13.65
C ARG A 114 -3.84 -13.16 12.52
N GLY A 115 -3.14 -13.77 11.56
CA GLY A 115 -3.78 -14.59 10.52
C GLY A 115 -4.34 -15.89 11.07
N HIS A 116 -3.65 -16.50 12.05
CA HIS A 116 -4.11 -17.70 12.75
C HIS A 116 -5.36 -17.42 13.61
N GLU A 117 -5.40 -16.24 14.25
CA GLU A 117 -6.54 -15.78 15.05
C GLU A 117 -7.82 -15.60 14.22
N ILE A 118 -7.71 -15.08 12.98
CA ILE A 118 -8.86 -14.94 12.05
C ILE A 118 -9.31 -16.31 11.51
N ALA A 119 -8.38 -17.25 11.28
CA ALA A 119 -8.72 -18.60 10.83
C ALA A 119 -9.39 -19.47 11.92
N PHE A 120 -9.25 -19.09 13.20
CA PHE A 120 -9.83 -19.79 14.34
C PHE A 120 -11.10 -19.12 14.88
N GLN A 121 -11.68 -18.15 14.17
CA GLN A 121 -12.99 -17.59 14.52
C GLN A 121 -14.08 -18.63 14.22
N VAL A 122 -14.32 -19.51 15.19
CA VAL A 122 -15.40 -20.49 15.24
C VAL A 122 -16.74 -19.78 14.95
N PRO A 123 -17.61 -20.32 14.08
CA PRO A 123 -18.93 -19.74 13.86
C PRO A 123 -19.68 -19.74 15.19
N GLN A 124 -19.96 -18.55 15.71
CA GLN A 124 -20.81 -18.35 16.87
C GLN A 124 -22.18 -18.94 16.53
N ARG A 125 -22.45 -20.16 17.00
CA ARG A 125 -23.78 -20.75 16.93
C ARG A 125 -24.69 -19.85 17.76
N ARG A 126 -25.54 -19.08 17.06
CA ARG A 126 -26.55 -18.24 17.70
C ARG A 126 -27.39 -19.16 18.60
N PRO A 127 -27.52 -18.88 19.91
CA PRO A 127 -28.39 -19.67 20.75
C PRO A 127 -29.82 -19.51 20.23
N HIS A 128 -30.44 -20.63 19.84
CA HIS A 128 -31.87 -20.65 19.53
C HIS A 128 -32.63 -20.30 20.81
N HIS A 129 -33.26 -19.13 20.80
CA HIS A 129 -34.12 -18.70 21.89
C HIS A 129 -35.36 -19.61 21.90
N VAL A 130 -35.38 -20.56 22.84
CA VAL A 130 -36.55 -21.38 23.10
C VAL A 130 -37.58 -20.47 23.76
N ARG A 131 -38.59 -20.04 23.00
CA ARG A 131 -39.78 -19.38 23.54
C ARG A 131 -40.46 -20.39 24.48
N ARG A 132 -40.36 -20.16 25.79
CA ARG A 132 -41.25 -20.79 26.77
C ARG A 132 -42.66 -20.25 26.56
N MET A 133 -43.61 -21.15 26.33
CA MET A 133 -45.06 -20.96 26.49
C MET A 133 -45.44 -21.47 27.88
#